data_AF-A0A9E0NCC3-F1
#
_entry.id   AF-A0A9E0NCC3-F1
#
_cell.length_a   1.000
_cell.length_b   1.000
_cell.length_c   1.000
_cell.angle_alpha   90.00
_cell.angle_beta   90.00
_cell.angle_gamma   90.00
#
_symmetry.space_group_name_H-M   'P 1'
#
loop_
_entity.id
_entity.type
_entity.pdbx_description
1 polymer ?
#
loop_
_entity_poly.entity_id
_entity_poly.type
_entity_poly.pdbx_seq_one_letter_code
_entity_poly.pdbx_strand_id
1 'polypeptide(L)'
;MTAAARSRAPSILLALTAWSCGGASTSPAAPPAGGPPSGPADPTAIGPGDPPTGDLIDPATVPIEARDQVDPVAGDLAARMLLAHNRVRAAHCAPDLTWSFELARVAQTWADHLRERGCGLEHSRTRYGENLAAGSAGLLDANRTTEMWYREVDLYDFARPGFSMRTGHFTQVVWRATTQLGCAVASCGDLDVVVCNYDPPGNVEGLYPANVRPGC
;
A
#
# COMPACT_ATOMS: atom_id res chain seq x y z
N MET A 1 -31.60 -43.25 -7.46
CA MET A 1 -32.14 -41.99 -6.91
C MET A 1 -30.98 -41.22 -6.32
N THR A 2 -30.72 -40.05 -6.89
CA THR A 2 -29.52 -39.22 -6.78
C THR A 2 -29.45 -38.47 -5.45
N ALA A 3 -28.32 -38.55 -4.75
CA ALA A 3 -28.04 -37.71 -3.58
C ALA A 3 -27.37 -36.41 -4.05
N ALA A 4 -28.00 -35.27 -3.75
CA ALA A 4 -27.50 -33.95 -4.10
C ALA A 4 -26.38 -33.52 -3.14
N ALA A 5 -25.18 -33.30 -3.68
CA ALA A 5 -24.08 -32.67 -2.96
C ALA A 5 -24.36 -31.16 -2.87
N ARG A 6 -24.61 -30.66 -1.65
CA ARG A 6 -24.67 -29.23 -1.37
C ARG A 6 -23.24 -28.67 -1.33
N SER A 7 -22.89 -27.90 -2.36
CA SER A 7 -21.71 -27.04 -2.36
C SER A 7 -21.78 -26.06 -1.19
N ARG A 8 -20.80 -26.09 -0.29
CA ARG A 8 -20.59 -25.06 0.73
C ARG A 8 -19.72 -23.98 0.09
N ALA A 9 -20.24 -22.76 0.03
CA ALA A 9 -19.46 -21.58 -0.33
C ALA A 9 -18.33 -21.36 0.72
N PRO A 10 -17.13 -20.92 0.31
CA PRO A 10 -16.09 -20.57 1.26
C PRO A 10 -16.51 -19.30 2.02
N SER A 11 -16.67 -19.44 3.34
CA SER A 11 -16.92 -18.32 4.25
C SER A 11 -15.66 -17.46 4.36
N ILE A 12 -15.70 -16.24 3.84
CA ILE A 12 -14.69 -15.22 4.08
C ILE A 12 -14.91 -14.68 5.50
N LEU A 13 -13.98 -14.99 6.42
CA LEU A 13 -13.98 -14.38 7.74
C LEU A 13 -13.53 -12.92 7.62
N LEU A 14 -14.49 -11.99 7.71
CA LEU A 14 -14.22 -10.62 8.14
C LEU A 14 -13.93 -10.65 9.64
N ALA A 15 -12.66 -10.63 10.03
CA ALA A 15 -12.26 -10.50 11.42
C ALA A 15 -12.54 -9.06 11.89
N LEU A 16 -13.64 -8.88 12.62
CA LEU A 16 -13.93 -7.68 13.40
C LEU A 16 -13.23 -7.82 14.76
N THR A 17 -12.11 -7.13 14.97
CA THR A 17 -11.54 -6.96 16.32
C THR A 17 -11.98 -5.61 16.88
N ALA A 18 -12.97 -5.66 17.78
CA ALA A 18 -13.31 -4.54 18.65
C ALA A 18 -12.27 -4.50 19.79
N TRP A 19 -11.67 -3.33 20.03
CA TRP A 19 -10.89 -3.09 21.24
C TRP A 19 -11.47 -1.93 22.04
N SER A 20 -11.52 -2.14 23.36
CA SER A 20 -12.20 -1.31 24.34
C SER A 20 -11.28 -0.17 24.80
N CYS A 21 -11.80 1.06 24.86
CA CYS A 21 -11.09 2.21 25.43
C CYS A 21 -11.10 2.16 26.97
N GLY A 22 -9.92 2.32 27.58
CA GLY A 22 -9.76 2.68 28.99
C GLY A 22 -8.54 3.57 29.13
N GLY A 23 -8.76 4.87 29.36
CA GLY A 23 -7.72 5.88 29.45
C GLY A 23 -7.15 6.07 30.86
N ALA A 24 -5.96 6.66 30.93
CA ALA A 24 -5.57 7.64 31.95
C ALA A 24 -4.36 8.43 31.44
N SER A 25 -4.44 9.75 31.60
CA SER A 25 -3.51 10.78 31.16
C SER A 25 -2.34 10.95 32.14
N THR A 26 -1.12 11.13 31.65
CA THR A 26 -0.12 12.07 32.21
C THR A 26 0.96 12.41 31.18
N SER A 27 1.11 13.70 30.83
CA SER A 27 2.25 14.26 30.09
C SER A 27 3.52 14.33 30.95
N PRO A 28 4.71 14.34 30.31
CA PRO A 28 5.72 15.32 30.71
C PRO A 28 6.38 16.06 29.53
N ALA A 29 7.03 17.16 29.91
CA ALA A 29 7.50 18.30 29.12
C ALA A 29 8.59 18.04 28.07
N ALA A 30 8.66 18.94 27.09
CA ALA A 30 9.68 19.03 26.04
C ALA A 30 11.04 19.59 26.54
N PRO A 31 12.18 19.16 25.97
CA PRO A 31 13.49 19.80 26.20
C PRO A 31 13.76 20.96 25.20
N PRO A 32 14.71 21.87 25.53
CA PRO A 32 14.90 23.14 24.81
C PRO A 32 15.74 23.03 23.54
N ALA A 33 15.55 24.02 22.66
CA ALA A 33 16.23 24.21 21.38
C ALA A 33 17.71 24.59 21.54
N GLY A 34 18.59 23.92 20.77
CA GLY A 34 19.98 24.31 20.55
C GLY A 34 20.17 24.81 19.12
N GLY A 35 20.61 26.07 18.97
CA GLY A 35 20.95 26.68 17.70
C GLY A 35 22.35 26.28 17.18
N PRO A 36 22.68 26.58 15.91
CA PRO A 36 23.93 26.17 15.27
C PRO A 36 25.08 27.16 15.53
N PRO A 37 26.36 26.72 15.51
CA PRO A 37 27.48 27.64 15.44
C PRO A 37 27.82 28.00 13.98
N SER A 38 27.85 29.30 13.71
CA SER A 38 28.40 29.94 12.51
C SER A 38 29.93 29.98 12.57
N GLY A 39 30.58 29.67 11.45
CA GLY A 39 32.01 29.90 11.18
C GLY A 39 32.22 30.26 9.71
N PRO A 40 33.24 31.06 9.36
CA PRO A 40 33.17 32.02 8.25
C PRO A 40 33.47 31.39 6.87
N ALA A 41 32.82 31.97 5.86
CA ALA A 41 33.15 31.80 4.44
C ALA A 41 34.11 32.91 3.99
N ASP A 42 35.09 32.56 3.16
CA ASP A 42 35.57 33.40 2.05
C ASP A 42 36.38 32.55 1.03
N PRO A 43 36.71 33.02 -0.19
CA PRO A 43 36.05 32.53 -1.40
C PRO A 43 37.07 32.06 -2.47
N THR A 44 36.61 31.32 -3.48
CA THR A 44 37.12 31.46 -4.86
C THR A 44 36.20 30.69 -5.80
N ALA A 45 35.81 31.36 -6.88
CA ALA A 45 34.86 30.90 -7.87
C ALA A 45 35.47 29.93 -8.89
N ILE A 46 34.67 28.96 -9.36
CA ILE A 46 34.76 28.40 -10.73
C ILE A 46 33.32 28.29 -11.25
N GLY A 47 33.11 28.73 -12.49
CA GLY A 47 31.82 28.94 -13.17
C GLY A 47 31.04 27.68 -13.58
N PRO A 48 30.08 27.82 -14.51
CA PRO A 48 28.89 26.97 -14.58
C PRO A 48 29.20 25.61 -15.19
N GLY A 49 28.94 24.55 -14.42
CA GLY A 49 28.83 23.19 -14.93
C GLY A 49 27.39 22.91 -15.32
N ASP A 50 27.21 22.39 -16.53
CA ASP A 50 25.95 21.94 -17.11
C ASP A 50 25.17 20.97 -16.18
N PRO A 51 23.83 20.89 -16.30
CA PRO A 51 23.04 19.92 -15.54
C PRO A 51 23.46 18.49 -15.91
N PRO A 52 23.44 17.52 -14.97
CA PRO A 52 23.64 16.13 -15.34
C PRO A 52 22.45 15.72 -16.21
N THR A 53 22.67 15.58 -17.51
CA THR A 53 21.83 14.76 -18.36
C THR A 53 21.88 13.37 -17.76
N GLY A 54 20.81 12.96 -17.09
CA GLY A 54 20.60 11.57 -16.73
C GLY A 54 20.64 10.77 -18.03
N ASP A 55 21.75 10.05 -18.23
CA ASP A 55 21.89 9.12 -19.32
C ASP A 55 20.69 8.17 -19.29
N LEU A 56 19.90 8.21 -20.35
CA LEU A 56 18.91 7.20 -20.63
C LEU A 56 19.69 5.88 -20.68
N ILE A 57 19.52 5.03 -19.67
CA ILE A 57 20.11 3.69 -19.68
C ILE A 57 19.50 2.96 -20.87
N ASP A 58 20.28 2.82 -21.92
CA ASP A 58 19.95 2.01 -23.08
C ASP A 58 19.76 0.57 -22.58
N PRO A 59 18.57 -0.03 -22.76
CA PRO A 59 18.32 -1.41 -22.34
C PRO A 59 19.31 -2.38 -22.99
N ALA A 60 20.02 -2.04 -24.06
CA ALA A 60 21.03 -2.91 -24.67
C ALA A 60 22.33 -3.05 -23.86
N THR A 61 22.63 -2.17 -22.90
CA THR A 61 23.95 -2.12 -22.22
C THR A 61 24.01 -2.86 -20.87
N VAL A 62 22.89 -3.41 -20.40
CA VAL A 62 22.84 -4.17 -19.13
C VAL A 62 23.37 -5.60 -19.36
N PRO A 63 24.36 -6.07 -18.57
CA PRO A 63 24.87 -7.45 -18.65
C PRO A 63 23.73 -8.45 -18.57
N ILE A 64 23.74 -9.45 -19.47
CA ILE A 64 22.63 -10.40 -19.65
C ILE A 64 22.35 -11.18 -18.35
N GLU A 65 23.37 -11.41 -17.52
CA GLU A 65 23.27 -12.07 -16.22
C GLU A 65 22.53 -11.25 -15.14
N ALA A 66 22.44 -9.93 -15.30
CA ALA A 66 21.68 -9.05 -14.41
C ALA A 66 20.20 -8.89 -14.82
N ARG A 67 19.83 -9.41 -16.01
CA ARG A 67 18.46 -9.35 -16.55
C ARG A 67 17.61 -10.54 -16.08
N ASP A 68 18.28 -11.60 -15.61
CA ASP A 68 17.66 -12.87 -15.22
C ASP A 68 17.32 -12.95 -13.71
N GLN A 69 17.36 -11.81 -13.01
CA GLN A 69 16.94 -11.69 -11.60
C GLN A 69 15.70 -10.80 -11.41
N VAL A 70 14.96 -10.51 -12.48
CA VAL A 70 13.59 -10.00 -12.35
C VAL A 70 12.68 -11.21 -12.20
N ASP A 71 12.26 -11.49 -10.96
CA ASP A 71 11.31 -12.57 -10.67
C ASP A 71 10.08 -12.40 -11.59
N PRO A 72 9.81 -13.34 -12.52
CA PRO A 72 8.74 -13.18 -13.51
C PRO A 72 7.36 -12.98 -12.86
N VAL A 73 7.19 -13.50 -11.64
CA VAL A 73 5.99 -13.33 -10.81
C VAL A 73 5.84 -11.89 -10.31
N ALA A 74 6.94 -11.20 -9.97
CA ALA A 74 6.92 -9.81 -9.51
C ALA A 74 6.62 -8.84 -10.66
N GLY A 75 7.12 -9.11 -11.87
CA GLY A 75 6.80 -8.33 -13.07
C GLY A 75 5.31 -8.39 -13.45
N ASP A 76 4.69 -9.56 -13.27
CA ASP A 76 3.26 -9.76 -13.52
C ASP A 76 2.38 -9.21 -12.38
N LEU A 77 2.77 -9.40 -11.12
CA LEU A 77 2.04 -8.87 -9.96
C LEU A 77 2.02 -7.33 -9.96
N ALA A 78 3.18 -6.70 -10.16
CA ALA A 78 3.31 -5.24 -10.12
C ALA A 78 2.39 -4.56 -11.15
N ALA A 79 2.45 -5.03 -12.40
CA ALA A 79 1.63 -4.51 -13.48
C ALA A 79 0.13 -4.71 -13.21
N ARG A 80 -0.27 -5.91 -12.77
CA ARG A 80 -1.69 -6.21 -12.48
C ARG A 80 -2.24 -5.44 -11.29
N MET A 81 -1.45 -5.27 -10.22
CA MET A 81 -1.84 -4.47 -9.06
C MET A 81 -1.98 -2.99 -9.41
N LEU A 82 -1.00 -2.41 -10.10
CA LEU A 82 -1.09 -1.02 -10.57
C LEU A 82 -2.32 -0.81 -11.46
N LEU A 83 -2.53 -1.69 -12.45
CA LEU A 83 -3.65 -1.58 -13.37
C LEU A 83 -4.99 -1.63 -12.61
N ALA A 84 -5.15 -2.57 -11.69
CA ALA A 84 -6.36 -2.70 -10.89
C ALA A 84 -6.62 -1.45 -10.01
N HIS A 85 -5.60 -0.94 -9.34
CA HIS A 85 -5.71 0.27 -8.51
C HIS A 85 -6.02 1.50 -9.35
N ASN A 86 -5.28 1.74 -10.43
CA ASN A 86 -5.45 2.94 -11.25
C ASN A 86 -6.82 2.95 -11.96
N ARG A 87 -7.35 1.78 -12.33
CA ARG A 87 -8.71 1.66 -12.86
C ARG A 87 -9.77 2.23 -11.90
N VAL A 88 -9.71 1.88 -10.62
CA VAL A 88 -10.69 2.37 -9.64
C VAL A 88 -10.40 3.82 -9.22
N ARG A 89 -9.12 4.22 -9.14
CA ARG A 89 -8.71 5.61 -8.84
C ARG A 89 -9.21 6.62 -9.87
N ALA A 90 -9.22 6.24 -11.15
CA ALA A 90 -9.75 7.07 -12.23
C ALA A 90 -11.21 7.46 -12.02
N ALA A 91 -12.03 6.56 -11.42
CA ALA A 91 -13.42 6.86 -11.09
C ALA A 91 -13.58 7.99 -10.06
N HIS A 92 -12.53 8.27 -9.27
CA HIS A 92 -12.53 9.26 -8.18
C HIS A 92 -11.65 10.49 -8.48
N CYS A 93 -11.21 10.67 -9.73
CA CYS A 93 -10.25 11.70 -10.15
C CYS A 93 -8.94 11.68 -9.32
N ALA A 94 -8.56 10.53 -8.79
CA ALA A 94 -7.29 10.35 -8.12
C ALA A 94 -6.22 10.05 -9.19
N PRO A 95 -5.06 10.73 -9.19
CA PRO A 95 -3.99 10.47 -10.14
C PRO A 95 -3.52 9.01 -10.09
N ASP A 96 -3.02 8.50 -11.20
CA ASP A 96 -2.44 7.16 -11.25
C ASP A 96 -1.26 7.01 -10.27
N LEU A 97 -1.20 5.85 -9.62
CA LEU A 97 -0.05 5.43 -8.83
C LEU A 97 1.07 4.93 -9.74
N THR A 98 2.30 5.06 -9.26
CA THR A 98 3.48 4.38 -9.82
C THR A 98 3.93 3.24 -8.90
N TRP A 99 4.62 2.25 -9.48
CA TRP A 99 5.16 1.14 -8.68
C TRP A 99 6.43 1.56 -7.97
N SER A 100 6.56 1.18 -6.70
CA SER A 100 7.79 1.30 -5.93
C SER A 100 8.31 -0.07 -5.53
N PHE A 101 9.50 -0.42 -6.04
CA PHE A 101 10.20 -1.64 -5.64
C PHE A 101 10.57 -1.64 -4.15
N GLU A 102 10.80 -0.46 -3.56
CA GLU A 102 11.04 -0.35 -2.11
C GLU A 102 9.80 -0.75 -1.32
N LEU A 103 8.63 -0.19 -1.67
CA LEU A 103 7.36 -0.54 -1.02
C LEU A 103 7.02 -2.01 -1.21
N ALA A 104 7.28 -2.57 -2.41
CA ALA A 104 7.05 -3.99 -2.68
C ALA A 104 7.95 -4.88 -1.82
N ARG A 105 9.22 -4.51 -1.60
CA ARG A 105 10.11 -5.23 -0.69
C ARG A 105 9.64 -5.14 0.76
N VAL A 106 9.15 -3.99 1.21
CA VAL A 106 8.59 -3.84 2.56
C VAL A 106 7.33 -4.69 2.72
N ALA A 107 6.45 -4.68 1.73
CA ALA A 107 5.27 -5.53 1.68
C ALA A 107 5.64 -7.02 1.72
N GLN A 108 6.68 -7.43 0.98
CA GLN A 108 7.16 -8.81 0.94
C GLN A 108 7.68 -9.27 2.30
N THR A 109 8.54 -8.46 2.94
CA THR A 109 9.02 -8.73 4.31
C THR A 109 7.85 -8.94 5.27
N TRP A 110 6.80 -8.13 5.16
CA TRP A 110 5.64 -8.29 6.03
C TRP A 110 4.78 -9.50 5.67
N ALA A 111 4.56 -9.77 4.38
CA ALA A 111 3.82 -10.93 3.91
C ALA A 111 4.49 -12.25 4.39
N ASP A 112 5.82 -12.33 4.31
CA ASP A 112 6.59 -13.45 4.82
C ASP A 112 6.47 -13.58 6.36
N HIS A 113 6.50 -12.47 7.10
CA HIS A 113 6.27 -12.47 8.55
C HIS A 113 4.85 -12.94 8.92
N LEU A 114 3.83 -12.53 8.17
CA LEU A 114 2.46 -13.04 8.36
C LEU A 114 2.40 -14.53 8.05
N ARG A 115 3.08 -14.99 6.99
CA ARG A 115 3.18 -16.41 6.63
C ARG A 115 3.71 -17.24 7.79
N GLU A 116 4.81 -16.81 8.40
CA GLU A 116 5.45 -17.50 9.52
C GLU A 116 4.58 -17.57 10.77
N ARG A 117 3.60 -16.67 10.92
CA ARG A 117 2.65 -16.64 12.05
C ARG A 117 1.27 -17.22 11.73
N GLY A 118 1.17 -18.03 10.67
CA GLY A 118 -0.08 -18.70 10.31
C GLY A 118 -1.10 -17.80 9.63
N CYS A 119 -0.64 -16.68 9.05
CA CYS A 119 -1.40 -15.86 8.10
C CYS A 119 -2.62 -15.15 8.68
N GLY A 120 -2.59 -14.93 9.99
CA GLY A 120 -3.48 -13.97 10.63
C GLY A 120 -3.14 -12.56 10.17
N LEU A 121 -4.13 -11.82 9.70
CA LEU A 121 -3.94 -10.44 9.28
C LEU A 121 -3.66 -9.55 10.49
N GLU A 122 -2.47 -8.96 10.51
CA GLU A 122 -2.06 -7.94 11.47
C GLU A 122 -1.28 -6.87 10.71
N HIS A 123 -1.59 -5.60 10.95
CA HIS A 123 -0.88 -4.50 10.32
C HIS A 123 0.58 -4.43 10.76
N SER A 124 1.45 -4.05 9.82
CA SER A 124 2.83 -3.70 10.14
C SER A 124 2.89 -2.39 10.94
N ARG A 125 4.07 -2.06 11.45
CA ARG A 125 4.34 -0.79 12.16
C ARG A 125 5.24 0.13 11.35
N THR A 126 5.14 0.06 10.02
CA THR A 126 5.91 0.92 9.12
C THR A 126 5.28 2.32 9.02
N ARG A 127 6.00 3.27 8.39
CA ARG A 127 5.47 4.63 8.12
C ARG A 127 4.53 4.71 6.92
N TYR A 128 4.39 3.62 6.16
CA TYR A 128 3.61 3.58 4.93
C TYR A 128 2.14 3.30 5.22
N GLY A 129 1.27 3.69 4.29
CA GLY A 129 -0.11 3.18 4.31
C GLY A 129 -0.08 1.69 4.05
N GLU A 130 -1.11 0.96 4.49
CA GLU A 130 -1.15 -0.49 4.33
C GLU A 130 -2.57 -1.03 4.19
N ASN A 131 -2.77 -1.88 3.19
CA ASN A 131 -3.94 -2.73 3.07
C ASN A 131 -3.49 -4.21 3.11
N LEU A 132 -4.30 -5.02 3.77
CA LEU A 132 -4.09 -6.46 3.91
C LEU A 132 -5.28 -7.22 3.33
N ALA A 133 -5.04 -8.39 2.77
CA ALA A 133 -6.08 -9.33 2.36
C ALA A 133 -5.64 -10.77 2.63
N ALA A 134 -6.60 -11.64 2.91
CA ALA A 134 -6.40 -13.08 3.02
C ALA A 134 -7.54 -13.82 2.32
N GLY A 135 -7.24 -14.94 1.69
CA GLY A 135 -8.21 -15.70 0.89
C GLY A 135 -7.62 -16.98 0.36
N SER A 136 -8.46 -17.86 -0.19
CA SER A 136 -8.01 -19.17 -0.66
C SER A 136 -6.89 -19.04 -1.69
N ALA A 137 -5.87 -19.89 -1.57
CA ALA A 137 -4.69 -19.84 -2.41
C ALA A 137 -5.06 -19.91 -3.90
N GLY A 138 -4.44 -19.05 -4.70
CA GLY A 138 -4.70 -18.92 -6.14
C GLY A 138 -6.01 -18.23 -6.52
N LEU A 139 -6.86 -17.83 -5.55
CA LEU A 139 -8.11 -17.09 -5.81
C LEU A 139 -7.99 -15.57 -5.54
N LEU A 140 -6.95 -15.13 -4.83
CA LEU A 140 -6.66 -13.72 -4.60
C LEU A 140 -5.67 -13.19 -5.64
N ASP A 141 -6.16 -12.96 -6.86
CA ASP A 141 -5.42 -12.16 -7.82
C ASP A 141 -5.51 -10.65 -7.53
N ALA A 142 -4.73 -9.86 -8.27
CA ALA A 142 -4.68 -8.41 -8.12
C ALA A 142 -6.04 -7.73 -8.31
N ASN A 143 -6.82 -8.13 -9.31
CA ASN A 143 -8.11 -7.52 -9.59
C ASN A 143 -9.11 -7.84 -8.49
N ARG A 144 -9.16 -9.10 -8.05
CA ARG A 144 -10.05 -9.54 -6.98
C ARG A 144 -9.71 -8.87 -5.65
N THR A 145 -8.41 -8.74 -5.35
CA THR A 145 -7.92 -8.08 -4.13
C THR A 145 -8.29 -6.60 -4.11
N THR A 146 -7.97 -5.86 -5.19
CA THR A 146 -8.32 -4.44 -5.29
C THR A 146 -9.83 -4.23 -5.29
N GLU A 147 -10.60 -5.05 -6.01
CA GLU A 147 -12.06 -4.96 -6.02
C GLU A 147 -12.66 -5.18 -4.62
N MET A 148 -12.15 -6.14 -3.86
CA MET A 148 -12.58 -6.39 -2.49
C MET A 148 -12.38 -5.17 -1.59
N TRP A 149 -11.21 -4.54 -1.64
CA TRP A 149 -10.94 -3.30 -0.92
C TRP A 149 -11.81 -2.14 -1.42
N TYR A 150 -11.99 -2.04 -2.73
CA TYR A 150 -12.74 -0.96 -3.35
C TYR A 150 -14.24 -1.00 -3.04
N ARG A 151 -14.85 -2.19 -2.94
CA ARG A 151 -16.28 -2.38 -2.63
C ARG A 151 -16.72 -1.76 -1.30
N GLU A 152 -15.78 -1.42 -0.41
CA GLU A 152 -16.09 -0.63 0.77
C GLU A 152 -16.63 0.78 0.45
N VAL A 153 -16.49 1.25 -0.80
CA VAL A 153 -17.14 2.47 -1.31
C VAL A 153 -18.65 2.48 -1.04
N ASP A 154 -19.31 1.30 -1.10
CA ASP A 154 -20.75 1.15 -0.84
C ASP A 154 -21.11 1.49 0.63
N LEU A 155 -20.12 1.53 1.51
CA LEU A 155 -20.26 1.81 2.93
C LEU A 155 -19.76 3.21 3.31
N TYR A 156 -19.12 3.93 2.39
CA TYR A 156 -18.53 5.24 2.65
C TYR A 156 -19.55 6.36 2.51
N ASP A 157 -19.70 7.15 3.58
CA ASP A 157 -20.57 8.34 3.59
C ASP A 157 -19.77 9.57 3.16
N PHE A 158 -19.84 9.92 1.87
CA PHE A 158 -19.16 11.10 1.32
C PHE A 158 -19.64 12.43 1.93
N ALA A 159 -20.84 12.48 2.54
CA ALA A 159 -21.33 13.67 3.23
C ALA A 159 -20.76 13.80 4.65
N ARG A 160 -20.24 12.71 5.22
CA ARG A 160 -19.57 12.65 6.52
C ARG A 160 -18.21 11.94 6.37
N PRO A 161 -17.26 12.56 5.66
CA PRO A 161 -15.98 11.94 5.37
C PRO A 161 -15.16 11.72 6.65
N GLY A 162 -14.53 10.55 6.77
CA GLY A 162 -13.69 10.19 7.90
C GLY A 162 -13.26 8.74 7.88
N PHE A 163 -12.51 8.32 8.90
CA PHE A 163 -12.13 6.93 9.07
C PHE A 163 -13.29 6.05 9.54
N SER A 164 -13.35 4.83 9.01
CA SER A 164 -14.07 3.74 9.66
C SER A 164 -13.35 2.41 9.40
N MET A 165 -13.46 1.46 10.32
CA MET A 165 -12.92 0.11 10.13
C MET A 165 -13.53 -0.64 8.94
N ARG A 166 -14.63 -0.13 8.37
CA ARG A 166 -15.34 -0.75 7.23
C ARG A 166 -15.03 -0.10 5.89
N THR A 167 -14.27 0.99 5.90
CA THR A 167 -13.99 1.81 4.70
C THR A 167 -12.54 2.17 4.53
N GLY A 168 -11.68 1.76 5.47
CA GLY A 168 -10.26 2.13 5.50
C GLY A 168 -9.49 1.61 4.30
N HIS A 169 -9.85 0.44 3.74
CA HIS A 169 -9.15 -0.08 2.57
C HIS A 169 -9.51 0.72 1.32
N PHE A 170 -10.80 1.01 1.12
CA PHE A 170 -11.27 1.85 0.03
C PHE A 170 -10.60 3.23 0.07
N THR A 171 -10.65 3.90 1.23
CA THR A 171 -10.12 5.26 1.35
C THR A 171 -8.62 5.31 1.09
N GLN A 172 -7.86 4.27 1.45
CA GLN A 172 -6.44 4.15 1.11
C GLN A 172 -6.22 3.94 -0.40
N VAL A 173 -6.99 3.06 -1.05
CA VAL A 173 -6.87 2.79 -2.50
C VAL A 173 -7.07 4.07 -3.31
N VAL A 174 -8.09 4.86 -2.98
CA VAL A 174 -8.44 6.08 -3.73
C VAL A 174 -7.81 7.36 -3.19
N TRP A 175 -6.92 7.26 -2.18
CA TRP A 175 -6.32 8.42 -1.54
C TRP A 175 -5.55 9.28 -2.55
N ARG A 176 -6.05 10.49 -2.80
CA ARG A 176 -5.54 11.35 -3.89
C ARG A 176 -4.07 11.71 -3.75
N ALA A 177 -3.59 11.97 -2.52
CA ALA A 177 -2.21 12.37 -2.28
C ALA A 177 -1.21 11.20 -2.29
N THR A 178 -1.67 9.94 -2.24
CA THR A 178 -0.80 8.78 -2.41
C THR A 178 -0.35 8.70 -3.86
N THR A 179 0.94 8.48 -4.08
CA THR A 179 1.57 8.48 -5.41
C THR A 179 2.24 7.16 -5.77
N GLN A 180 2.66 6.38 -4.77
CA GLN A 180 3.37 5.12 -4.96
C GLN A 180 2.66 3.94 -4.33
N LEU A 181 2.76 2.78 -4.98
CA LEU A 181 2.24 1.49 -4.55
C LEU A 181 3.35 0.44 -4.61
N GLY A 182 3.39 -0.46 -3.63
CA GLY A 182 4.12 -1.72 -3.76
C GLY A 182 3.41 -2.82 -3.00
N CYS A 183 3.29 -3.99 -3.61
CA CYS A 183 2.54 -5.11 -3.06
C CYS A 183 3.33 -6.41 -3.13
N ALA A 184 2.94 -7.34 -2.27
CA ALA A 184 3.49 -8.69 -2.20
C ALA A 184 2.40 -9.70 -1.85
N VAL A 185 2.67 -10.96 -2.19
CA VAL A 185 1.82 -12.11 -1.84
C VAL A 185 2.69 -13.16 -1.18
N ALA A 186 2.20 -13.77 -0.10
CA ALA A 186 2.81 -14.96 0.49
C ALA A 186 1.76 -16.07 0.66
N SER A 187 2.12 -17.29 0.24
CA SER A 187 1.25 -18.46 0.36
C SER A 187 1.48 -19.22 1.65
N CYS A 188 0.39 -19.72 2.22
CA CYS A 188 0.27 -20.36 3.53
C CYS A 188 -0.35 -21.76 3.44
N GLY A 189 -0.02 -22.50 2.38
CA GLY A 189 -0.77 -23.70 1.99
C GLY A 189 -2.03 -23.30 1.23
N ASP A 190 -3.21 -23.56 1.81
CA ASP A 190 -4.51 -23.31 1.16
C ASP A 190 -4.99 -21.85 1.23
N LEU A 191 -4.18 -20.94 1.79
CA LEU A 191 -4.48 -19.53 1.97
C LEU A 191 -3.33 -18.67 1.41
N ASP A 192 -3.65 -17.60 0.71
CA ASP A 192 -2.71 -16.53 0.35
C ASP A 192 -2.99 -15.28 1.19
N VAL A 193 -1.93 -14.57 1.56
CA VAL A 193 -1.99 -13.23 2.14
C VAL A 193 -1.39 -12.22 1.19
N VAL A 194 -2.09 -11.11 0.98
CA VAL A 194 -1.64 -9.98 0.18
C VAL A 194 -1.38 -8.78 1.08
N VAL A 195 -0.23 -8.16 0.90
CA VAL A 195 0.15 -6.90 1.57
C VAL A 195 0.39 -5.86 0.48
N CYS A 196 -0.23 -4.69 0.59
CA CYS A 196 0.10 -3.53 -0.25
C CYS A 196 0.45 -2.34 0.63
N ASN A 197 1.60 -1.72 0.36
CA ASN A 197 2.03 -0.48 0.98
C ASN A 197 1.89 0.73 0.04
N TYR A 198 1.60 1.88 0.64
CA TYR A 198 1.26 3.12 -0.04
C TYR A 198 2.10 4.28 0.49
N ASP A 199 2.62 5.13 -0.41
CA ASP A 199 3.37 6.34 -0.02
C ASP A 199 2.98 7.56 -0.88
N PRO A 200 2.77 8.74 -0.28
CA PRO A 200 2.48 8.98 1.14
C PRO A 200 1.31 8.14 1.69
N PRO A 201 1.25 7.87 3.01
CA PRO A 201 0.16 7.11 3.62
C PRO A 201 -1.18 7.84 3.46
N GLY A 202 -2.24 7.06 3.29
CA GLY A 202 -3.62 7.54 3.32
C GLY A 202 -4.21 7.54 4.72
N ASN A 203 -5.52 7.72 4.79
CA ASN A 203 -6.32 7.61 6.02
C ASN A 203 -5.90 8.56 7.15
N VAL A 204 -5.29 9.69 6.80
CA VAL A 204 -4.89 10.72 7.75
C VAL A 204 -6.11 11.52 8.18
N GLU A 205 -6.36 11.57 9.49
CA GLU A 205 -7.49 12.28 10.07
C GLU A 205 -7.50 13.76 9.68
N GLY A 206 -8.70 14.30 9.39
CA GLY A 206 -8.86 15.66 8.88
C GLY A 206 -8.51 15.87 7.41
N LEU A 207 -7.91 14.90 6.71
CA LEU A 207 -7.53 15.04 5.29
C LEU A 207 -8.46 14.30 4.32
N TYR A 208 -9.47 13.58 4.80
CA TYR A 208 -10.42 12.84 3.96
C TYR A 208 -11.13 13.69 2.89
N PRO A 209 -11.70 14.89 3.20
CA PRO A 209 -12.42 15.68 2.19
C PRO A 209 -11.58 16.05 0.97
N ALA A 210 -10.27 16.23 1.15
CA ALA A 210 -9.35 16.56 0.07
C ALA A 210 -8.89 15.34 -0.75
N ASN A 211 -8.97 14.13 -0.15
CA ASN A 211 -8.33 12.94 -0.67
C ASN A 211 -9.29 11.83 -1.12
N VAL A 212 -10.55 11.84 -0.67
CA VAL A 212 -11.55 10.82 -1.02
C VAL A 212 -12.76 11.52 -1.63
N ARG A 213 -12.92 11.39 -2.95
CA ARG A 213 -13.99 12.06 -3.71
C ARG A 213 -15.06 11.06 -4.13
N PRO A 214 -16.33 11.44 -4.26
CA PRO A 214 -17.40 10.53 -4.73
C PRO A 214 -17.22 10.10 -6.19
N GLY A 215 -16.74 10.99 -7.05
CA GLY A 215 -16.44 10.68 -8.44
C GLY A 215 -15.86 11.87 -9.19
N CYS A 216 -15.50 11.63 -10.46
CA CYS A 216 -15.55 12.65 -11.50
C CYS A 216 -17.00 12.77 -12.01
#